data_AF-A0A7C4FQ67-F1
#
_entry.id   AF-A0A7C4FQ67-F1
#
_cell.length_a   1.000
_cell.length_b   1.000
_cell.length_c   1.000
_cell.angle_alpha   90.00
_cell.angle_beta   90.00
_cell.angle_gamma   90.00
#
_symmetry.space_group_name_H-M   'P 1'
#
loop_
_entity.id
_entity.type
_entity.pdbx_description
1 polymer ?
#
loop_
_entity_poly.entity_id
_entity_poly.type
_entity_poly.pdbx_seq_one_letter_code
_entity_poly.pdbx_strand_id
1 'polypeptide(L)'
;MSMKKAVIVIIILAIVGIFIWRVGVAVKSRAEAGKTTEEALIAVDVETAKLGTIENKLSFVGNIVADAEVTVFPKTMGRIEKMMVKEGSNVSKGSVLARLEDKELSLRVKQAEVALETAKTGYSQAKALSEIRVRSQVAQAEAGLLGADAALKQVKDMAKTRVSSQLDQAQAGLDALKTNLKKIKDGARPEEIKQIELAVEQAKAGKESADTDLERMEKLYKEGAISKQTIDGIRTRATVANAQYEAAKQQLKLVQTGARAEDIQ
;
A
#
# COMPACT_ATOMS: atom_id res chain seq x y z
N MET A 1 -111.70 60.24 -138.43
CA MET A 1 -112.05 58.87 -137.96
C MET A 1 -111.02 58.39 -136.95
N SER A 2 -111.32 58.00 -135.72
CA SER A 2 -112.48 58.20 -134.82
C SER A 2 -112.07 57.43 -133.54
N MET A 3 -111.84 58.15 -132.43
CA MET A 3 -111.49 57.69 -131.07
C MET A 3 -110.28 56.74 -130.84
N LYS A 4 -109.86 55.88 -131.78
CA LYS A 4 -108.70 54.97 -131.59
C LYS A 4 -107.35 55.69 -131.38
N LYS A 5 -107.23 56.96 -131.79
CA LYS A 5 -106.03 57.79 -131.54
C LYS A 5 -105.95 58.36 -130.12
N ALA A 6 -107.07 58.51 -129.40
CA ALA A 6 -107.06 59.05 -128.03
C ALA A 6 -106.43 58.07 -127.03
N VAL A 7 -106.70 56.77 -127.15
CA VAL A 7 -106.19 55.73 -126.24
C VAL A 7 -104.65 55.63 -126.31
N ILE A 8 -104.06 55.80 -127.50
CA ILE A 8 -102.60 55.72 -127.68
C ILE A 8 -101.90 56.96 -127.08
N VAL A 9 -102.49 58.15 -127.19
CA VAL A 9 -101.96 59.37 -126.56
C VAL A 9 -101.98 59.28 -125.03
N ILE A 10 -103.03 58.67 -124.46
CA ILE A 10 -103.14 58.44 -123.00
C ILE A 10 -102.04 57.48 -122.50
N ILE A 11 -101.72 56.42 -123.25
CA ILE A 11 -100.67 55.46 -122.89
C ILE A 11 -99.26 56.09 -123.01
N ILE A 12 -99.03 56.98 -123.98
CA ILE A 12 -97.74 57.68 -124.11
C ILE A 12 -97.55 58.72 -122.98
N LEU A 13 -98.62 59.42 -122.58
CA LEU A 13 -98.58 60.30 -121.39
C LEU A 13 -98.30 59.52 -120.09
N ALA A 14 -98.83 58.30 -119.96
CA ALA A 14 -98.53 57.43 -118.81
C ALA A 14 -97.05 57.03 -118.72
N ILE A 15 -96.35 56.87 -119.86
CA ILE A 15 -94.94 56.48 -119.89
C ILE A 15 -94.00 57.68 -119.63
N VAL A 16 -94.34 58.89 -120.08
CA VAL A 16 -93.55 60.10 -119.79
C VAL A 16 -93.70 60.53 -118.32
N GLY A 17 -94.87 60.37 -117.71
CA GLY A 17 -95.06 60.62 -116.27
C GLY A 17 -94.18 59.76 -115.37
N ILE A 18 -93.96 58.49 -115.74
CA ILE A 18 -93.08 57.56 -115.01
C ILE A 18 -91.60 57.99 -115.08
N PHE A 19 -91.18 58.69 -116.14
CA PHE A 19 -89.80 59.13 -116.27
C PHE A 19 -89.47 60.37 -115.41
N ILE A 20 -90.43 61.29 -115.24
CA ILE A 20 -90.26 62.48 -114.38
C ILE A 20 -90.25 62.09 -112.89
N TRP A 21 -91.04 61.08 -112.49
CA TRP A 21 -91.02 60.56 -111.11
C TRP A 21 -89.66 59.97 -110.70
N ARG A 22 -88.87 59.47 -111.66
CA ARG A 22 -87.58 58.78 -111.42
C ARG A 22 -86.38 59.70 -111.20
N VAL A 23 -86.53 61.02 -111.33
CA VAL A 23 -85.41 62.01 -111.21
C VAL A 23 -85.73 63.15 -110.22
N GLY A 24 -87.00 63.34 -109.84
CA GLY A 24 -87.46 64.49 -109.03
C GLY A 24 -87.69 64.24 -107.52
N VAL A 25 -87.46 63.03 -107.00
CA VAL A 25 -87.52 62.73 -105.55
C VAL A 25 -86.10 62.78 -105.00
N ALA A 26 -85.56 63.95 -104.63
CA ALA A 26 -85.94 64.77 -103.46
C ALA A 26 -85.85 63.94 -102.16
N VAL A 27 -84.91 64.14 -101.22
CA VAL A 27 -84.17 65.37 -100.89
C VAL A 27 -85.12 66.56 -100.82
N LYS A 28 -85.70 66.78 -99.63
CA LYS A 28 -86.50 67.95 -99.21
C LYS A 28 -88.03 67.83 -99.33
N SER A 29 -88.61 66.96 -98.50
CA SER A 29 -89.85 67.31 -97.77
C SER A 29 -89.46 67.93 -96.42
N ARG A 30 -89.45 69.26 -96.34
CA ARG A 30 -89.29 70.05 -95.10
C ARG A 30 -90.61 70.79 -94.87
N ALA A 31 -91.02 70.92 -93.61
CA ALA A 31 -92.21 71.64 -93.14
C ALA A 31 -93.56 70.98 -93.56
N GLU A 32 -94.67 71.03 -92.79
CA GLU A 32 -94.97 71.35 -91.38
C GLU A 32 -96.44 70.91 -91.13
N ALA A 33 -97.02 70.70 -89.93
CA ALA A 33 -96.60 70.80 -88.53
C ALA A 33 -97.47 69.77 -87.71
N GLY A 34 -97.30 69.49 -86.41
CA GLY A 34 -96.37 70.00 -85.40
C GLY A 34 -96.81 69.59 -83.97
N LYS A 35 -96.24 70.24 -82.95
CA LYS A 35 -96.33 70.00 -81.49
C LYS A 35 -95.39 68.88 -80.99
N THR A 36 -94.15 69.19 -80.60
CA THR A 36 -93.73 69.73 -79.26
C THR A 36 -93.90 68.63 -78.19
N THR A 37 -92.83 68.12 -77.57
CA THR A 37 -91.94 68.84 -76.63
C THR A 37 -90.46 68.43 -76.69
N GLU A 38 -89.59 69.45 -76.70
CA GLU A 38 -88.15 69.54 -76.34
C GLU A 38 -87.26 68.27 -76.30
N GLU A 39 -86.32 68.21 -77.25
CA GLU A 39 -85.02 67.56 -77.04
C GLU A 39 -84.17 68.45 -76.13
N ALA A 40 -83.85 67.98 -74.92
CA ALA A 40 -82.99 68.70 -74.00
C ALA A 40 -81.52 68.64 -74.45
N LEU A 41 -80.88 69.81 -74.59
CA LEU A 41 -79.42 69.91 -74.56
C LEU A 41 -78.93 69.34 -73.22
N ILE A 42 -78.23 68.22 -73.25
CA ILE A 42 -77.60 67.69 -72.04
C ILE A 42 -76.44 68.63 -71.69
N ALA A 43 -76.69 69.52 -70.73
CA ALA A 43 -75.65 70.39 -70.18
C ALA A 43 -74.56 69.51 -69.55
N VAL A 44 -73.33 69.66 -70.04
CA VAL A 44 -72.16 68.95 -69.52
C VAL A 44 -71.40 69.95 -68.65
N ASP A 45 -71.43 69.76 -67.34
CA ASP A 45 -70.62 70.56 -66.42
C ASP A 45 -69.13 70.32 -66.74
N VAL A 46 -68.46 71.38 -67.19
CA VAL A 46 -67.03 71.38 -67.49
C VAL A 46 -66.29 72.14 -66.41
N GLU A 47 -65.52 71.41 -65.60
CA GLU A 47 -64.71 71.99 -64.53
C GLU A 47 -63.24 72.05 -64.93
N THR A 48 -62.62 73.23 -64.83
CA THR A 48 -61.24 73.45 -65.28
C THR A 48 -60.24 72.86 -64.29
N ALA A 49 -59.54 71.81 -64.70
CA ALA A 49 -58.58 71.10 -63.87
C ALA A 49 -57.48 72.04 -63.31
N LYS A 50 -57.29 72.01 -61.99
CA LYS A 50 -56.22 72.75 -61.30
C LYS A 50 -55.07 71.79 -60.97
N LEU A 51 -53.83 72.23 -61.21
CA LEU A 51 -52.64 71.52 -60.78
C LEU A 51 -52.59 71.46 -59.24
N GLY A 52 -52.76 70.27 -58.69
CA GLY A 52 -52.60 69.97 -57.27
C GLY A 52 -51.71 68.73 -57.09
N THR A 53 -50.90 68.71 -56.04
CA THR A 53 -50.01 67.57 -55.75
C THR A 53 -50.82 66.36 -55.31
N ILE A 54 -50.79 65.30 -56.10
CA ILE A 54 -51.43 64.01 -55.78
C ILE A 54 -50.47 63.20 -54.90
N GLU A 55 -50.74 63.13 -53.60
CA GLU A 55 -50.03 62.21 -52.71
C GLU A 55 -50.54 60.77 -52.89
N ASN A 56 -49.80 59.96 -53.64
CA ASN A 56 -50.04 58.51 -53.73
C ASN A 56 -49.66 57.82 -52.42
N LYS A 57 -50.60 57.77 -51.47
CA LYS A 57 -50.48 56.96 -50.25
C LYS A 57 -50.83 55.51 -50.57
N LEU A 58 -49.79 54.69 -50.77
CA LEU A 58 -49.95 53.24 -50.88
C LEU A 58 -50.17 52.65 -49.48
N SER A 59 -51.42 52.36 -49.15
CA SER A 59 -51.78 51.57 -47.98
C SER A 59 -51.53 50.08 -48.26
N PHE A 60 -50.55 49.50 -47.57
CA PHE A 60 -50.30 48.05 -47.60
C PHE A 60 -50.93 47.40 -46.37
N VAL A 61 -51.59 46.26 -46.57
CA VAL A 61 -52.01 45.38 -45.48
C VAL A 61 -50.88 44.38 -45.25
N GLY A 62 -50.37 44.32 -44.02
CA GLY A 62 -49.31 43.40 -43.61
C GLY A 62 -49.70 42.68 -42.32
N ASN A 63 -49.30 41.41 -42.21
CA ASN A 63 -49.52 40.62 -41.00
C ASN A 63 -48.27 40.66 -40.12
N ILE A 64 -48.46 40.88 -38.82
CA ILE A 64 -47.37 40.75 -37.83
C ILE A 64 -47.26 39.28 -37.44
N VAL A 65 -46.04 38.74 -37.46
CA VAL A 65 -45.71 37.38 -37.04
C VAL A 65 -44.65 37.43 -35.93
N ALA A 66 -44.56 36.38 -35.12
CA ALA A 66 -43.52 36.27 -34.10
C ALA A 66 -42.13 36.07 -34.76
N ASP A 67 -41.10 36.70 -34.18
CA ASP A 67 -39.71 36.58 -34.62
C ASP A 67 -39.19 35.14 -34.50
N ALA A 68 -39.60 34.44 -33.43
CA ALA A 68 -39.45 33.00 -33.28
C ALA A 68 -40.60 32.41 -32.46
N GLU A 69 -41.10 31.25 -32.88
CA GLU A 69 -42.05 30.43 -32.12
C GLU A 69 -41.40 29.07 -31.81
N VAL A 70 -41.41 28.65 -30.54
CA VAL A 70 -40.78 27.40 -30.09
C VAL A 70 -41.69 26.66 -29.13
N THR A 71 -42.17 25.49 -29.53
CA THR A 71 -42.93 24.59 -28.66
C THR A 71 -41.99 23.89 -27.67
N VAL A 72 -42.25 24.06 -26.37
CA VAL A 72 -41.43 23.44 -25.30
C VAL A 72 -42.03 22.09 -24.91
N PHE A 73 -41.25 21.02 -25.10
CA PHE A 73 -41.62 19.66 -24.71
C PHE A 73 -40.83 19.18 -23.49
N PRO A 74 -41.44 18.39 -22.58
CA PRO A 74 -40.70 17.74 -21.51
C PRO A 74 -39.76 16.66 -22.07
N LYS A 75 -38.52 16.59 -21.57
CA LYS A 75 -37.53 15.60 -22.03
C LYS A 75 -37.83 14.16 -21.55
N THR A 76 -38.70 14.02 -20.56
CA THR A 76 -39.14 12.74 -20.00
C THR A 76 -40.66 12.75 -19.89
N MET A 77 -41.30 11.61 -20.15
CA MET A 77 -42.74 11.49 -19.97
C MET A 77 -43.06 11.42 -18.46
N GLY A 78 -44.08 12.16 -18.01
CA GLY A 78 -44.47 12.22 -16.61
C GLY A 78 -45.70 13.09 -16.39
N ARG A 79 -46.31 12.99 -15.21
CA ARG A 79 -47.42 13.86 -14.79
C ARG A 79 -46.86 15.21 -14.36
N ILE A 80 -47.54 16.31 -14.71
CA ILE A 80 -47.24 17.64 -14.14
C ILE A 80 -47.74 17.64 -12.68
N GLU A 81 -46.81 17.80 -11.73
CA GLU A 81 -47.13 18.01 -10.31
C GLU A 81 -47.67 19.43 -10.10
N LYS A 82 -46.99 20.43 -10.69
CA LYS A 82 -47.35 21.84 -10.52
C LYS A 82 -46.94 22.70 -11.71
N MET A 83 -47.88 23.50 -12.19
CA MET A 83 -47.65 24.62 -13.12
C MET A 83 -47.15 25.83 -12.32
N MET A 84 -46.02 26.44 -12.71
CA MET A 84 -45.43 27.59 -12.01
C MET A 84 -45.66 28.94 -12.71
N VAL A 85 -46.15 28.92 -13.95
CA VAL A 85 -46.47 30.10 -14.76
C VAL A 85 -47.94 30.09 -15.21
N LYS A 86 -48.47 31.26 -15.59
CA LYS A 86 -49.82 31.42 -16.15
C LYS A 86 -49.75 31.86 -17.61
N GLU A 87 -50.82 31.66 -18.37
CA GLU A 87 -50.94 32.18 -19.73
C GLU A 87 -50.72 33.70 -19.76
N GLY A 88 -50.00 34.20 -20.78
CA GLY A 88 -49.58 35.61 -20.89
C GLY A 88 -48.44 36.04 -19.96
N SER A 89 -47.88 35.15 -19.13
CA SER A 89 -46.71 35.49 -18.29
C SER A 89 -45.44 35.64 -19.14
N ASN A 90 -44.73 36.76 -18.97
CA ASN A 90 -43.39 36.91 -19.56
C ASN A 90 -42.39 36.00 -18.83
N VAL A 91 -41.58 35.23 -19.58
CA VAL A 91 -40.66 34.23 -19.03
C VAL A 91 -39.27 34.33 -19.68
N SER A 92 -38.23 34.13 -18.89
CA SER A 92 -36.83 34.23 -19.33
C SER A 92 -36.23 32.86 -19.61
N LYS A 93 -35.14 32.83 -20.39
CA LYS A 93 -34.37 31.60 -20.62
C LYS A 93 -33.91 30.99 -19.29
N GLY A 94 -34.34 29.76 -19.01
CA GLY A 94 -34.03 29.04 -17.77
C GLY A 94 -35.10 29.14 -16.68
N SER A 95 -36.17 29.91 -16.86
CA SER A 95 -37.31 29.92 -15.95
C SER A 95 -37.99 28.55 -15.91
N VAL A 96 -38.28 28.04 -14.71
CA VAL A 96 -39.02 26.78 -14.53
C VAL A 96 -40.50 27.04 -14.82
N LEU A 97 -41.00 26.46 -15.92
CA LEU A 97 -42.40 26.60 -16.31
C LEU A 97 -43.29 25.62 -15.53
N ALA A 98 -42.93 24.34 -15.51
CA ALA A 98 -43.64 23.24 -14.84
C ALA A 98 -42.68 22.38 -14.02
N ARG A 99 -43.20 21.73 -12.98
CA ARG A 99 -42.54 20.59 -12.31
C ARG A 99 -43.30 19.30 -12.61
N LEU A 100 -42.55 18.25 -12.94
CA LEU A 100 -43.07 16.89 -13.13
C LEU A 100 -42.98 16.10 -11.80
N GLU A 101 -43.90 15.17 -11.60
CA GLU A 101 -43.92 14.26 -10.44
C GLU A 101 -42.70 13.31 -10.50
N ASP A 102 -41.83 13.37 -9.49
CA ASP A 102 -40.54 12.65 -9.45
C ASP A 102 -40.41 11.65 -8.29
N LYS A 103 -41.55 11.32 -7.64
CA LYS A 103 -41.61 10.45 -6.44
C LYS A 103 -40.92 9.10 -6.61
N GLU A 104 -41.00 8.49 -7.79
CA GLU A 104 -40.31 7.22 -8.07
C GLU A 104 -38.79 7.42 -8.20
N LEU A 105 -38.35 8.48 -8.89
CA LEU A 105 -36.93 8.79 -9.05
C LEU A 105 -36.28 9.12 -7.71
N SER A 106 -36.93 9.92 -6.87
CA SER A 106 -36.44 10.24 -5.52
C SER A 106 -36.42 9.02 -4.59
N LEU A 107 -37.38 8.10 -4.69
CA LEU A 107 -37.33 6.82 -3.98
C LEU A 107 -36.18 5.92 -4.46
N ARG A 108 -35.92 5.83 -5.77
CA ARG A 108 -34.76 5.10 -6.33
C ARG A 108 -33.43 5.70 -5.87
N VAL A 109 -33.32 7.04 -5.85
CA VAL A 109 -32.15 7.74 -5.27
C VAL A 109 -32.00 7.39 -3.79
N LYS A 110 -33.09 7.40 -3.01
CA LYS A 110 -33.03 7.08 -1.58
C LYS A 110 -32.61 5.62 -1.31
N GLN A 111 -33.07 4.68 -2.13
CA GLN A 111 -32.61 3.29 -2.08
C GLN A 111 -31.11 3.16 -2.40
N ALA A 112 -30.62 3.89 -3.41
CA ALA A 112 -29.20 3.91 -3.78
C ALA A 112 -28.32 4.57 -2.69
N GLU A 113 -28.80 5.64 -2.04
CA GLU A 113 -28.12 6.25 -0.88
C GLU A 113 -27.97 5.26 0.28
N VAL A 114 -29.04 4.53 0.62
CA VAL A 114 -29.01 3.51 1.67
C VAL A 114 -28.06 2.37 1.30
N ALA A 115 -28.06 1.91 0.05
CA ALA A 115 -27.14 0.89 -0.44
C ALA A 115 -25.67 1.36 -0.41
N LEU A 116 -25.40 2.63 -0.69
CA LEU A 116 -24.07 3.23 -0.55
C LEU A 116 -23.64 3.28 0.93
N GLU A 117 -24.55 3.63 1.84
CA GLU A 117 -24.23 3.74 3.26
C GLU A 117 -24.01 2.37 3.92
N THR A 118 -24.77 1.34 3.55
CA THR A 118 -24.48 -0.03 3.97
C THR A 118 -23.16 -0.55 3.39
N ALA A 119 -22.84 -0.23 2.13
CA ALA A 119 -21.54 -0.58 1.52
C ALA A 119 -20.35 0.09 2.22
N LYS A 120 -20.45 1.39 2.54
CA LYS A 120 -19.43 2.11 3.34
C LYS A 120 -19.27 1.51 4.75
N THR A 121 -20.39 1.15 5.38
CA THR A 121 -20.40 0.53 6.71
C THR A 121 -19.74 -0.86 6.67
N GLY A 122 -20.03 -1.66 5.65
CA GLY A 122 -19.35 -2.94 5.41
C GLY A 122 -17.85 -2.76 5.19
N TYR A 123 -17.45 -1.75 4.41
CA TYR A 123 -16.04 -1.42 4.19
C TYR A 123 -15.32 -0.98 5.49
N SER A 124 -15.92 -0.10 6.30
CA SER A 124 -15.29 0.37 7.55
C SER A 124 -15.16 -0.75 8.57
N GLN A 125 -16.17 -1.62 8.70
CA GLN A 125 -16.10 -2.83 9.53
C GLN A 125 -15.03 -3.80 9.04
N ALA A 126 -15.00 -4.12 7.74
CA ALA A 126 -14.00 -5.01 7.16
C ALA A 126 -12.56 -4.47 7.32
N LYS A 127 -12.37 -3.15 7.15
CA LYS A 127 -11.09 -2.48 7.37
C LYS A 127 -10.67 -2.55 8.84
N ALA A 128 -11.54 -2.22 9.79
CA ALA A 128 -11.24 -2.29 11.21
C ALA A 128 -10.88 -3.73 11.66
N LEU A 129 -11.62 -4.74 11.19
CA LEU A 129 -11.31 -6.15 11.45
C LEU A 129 -9.97 -6.59 10.84
N SER A 130 -9.65 -6.10 9.64
CA SER A 130 -8.35 -6.34 8.99
C SER A 130 -7.19 -5.72 9.79
N GLU A 131 -7.32 -4.47 10.23
CA GLU A 131 -6.33 -3.79 11.06
C GLU A 131 -6.12 -4.50 12.41
N ILE A 132 -7.19 -4.95 13.06
CA ILE A 132 -7.13 -5.76 14.28
C ILE A 132 -6.37 -7.07 14.03
N ARG A 133 -6.66 -7.78 12.94
CA ARG A 133 -5.99 -9.04 12.57
C ARG A 133 -4.50 -8.85 12.25
N VAL A 134 -4.14 -7.81 11.51
CA VAL A 134 -2.74 -7.49 11.22
C VAL A 134 -2.00 -7.13 12.51
N ARG A 135 -2.60 -6.29 13.37
CA ARG A 135 -2.01 -5.92 14.66
C ARG A 135 -1.82 -7.12 15.60
N SER A 136 -2.79 -8.03 15.68
CA SER A 136 -2.64 -9.23 16.52
C SER A 136 -1.59 -10.19 15.99
N GLN A 137 -1.50 -10.37 14.66
CA GLN A 137 -0.46 -11.18 14.03
C GLN A 137 0.94 -10.59 14.24
N VAL A 138 1.10 -9.26 14.11
CA VAL A 138 2.36 -8.57 14.40
C VAL A 138 2.74 -8.72 15.87
N ALA A 139 1.81 -8.48 16.81
CA ALA A 139 2.08 -8.64 18.24
C ALA A 139 2.46 -10.08 18.63
N GLN A 140 1.86 -11.10 17.99
CA GLN A 140 2.25 -12.50 18.16
C GLN A 140 3.66 -12.78 17.62
N ALA A 141 4.02 -12.22 16.46
CA ALA A 141 5.35 -12.35 15.88
C ALA A 141 6.43 -11.63 16.73
N GLU A 142 6.13 -10.44 17.24
CA GLU A 142 7.00 -9.68 18.17
C GLU A 142 7.21 -10.43 19.49
N ALA A 143 6.15 -11.02 20.07
CA ALA A 143 6.27 -11.86 21.26
C ALA A 143 7.11 -13.12 21.00
N GLY A 144 6.97 -13.74 19.82
CA GLY A 144 7.79 -14.86 19.39
C GLY A 144 9.27 -14.48 19.22
N LEU A 145 9.55 -13.32 18.62
CA LEU A 145 10.89 -12.76 18.48
C LEU A 145 11.55 -12.49 19.84
N LEU A 146 10.83 -11.83 20.75
CA LEU A 146 11.30 -11.57 22.12
C LEU A 146 11.63 -12.86 22.88
N GLY A 147 10.80 -13.90 22.71
CA GLY A 147 11.05 -15.24 23.27
C GLY A 147 12.30 -15.90 22.68
N ALA A 148 12.52 -15.78 21.36
CA ALA A 148 13.70 -16.30 20.70
C ALA A 148 15.00 -15.58 21.13
N ASP A 149 14.96 -14.25 21.27
CA ASP A 149 16.08 -13.45 21.77
C ASP A 149 16.43 -13.77 23.23
N ALA A 150 15.42 -13.94 24.08
CA ALA A 150 15.61 -14.38 25.47
C ALA A 150 16.27 -15.77 25.54
N ALA A 151 15.81 -16.72 24.73
CA ALA A 151 16.41 -18.05 24.63
C ALA A 151 17.85 -18.00 24.10
N LEU A 152 18.13 -17.19 23.08
CA LEU A 152 19.48 -16.99 22.54
C LEU A 152 20.42 -16.40 23.59
N LYS A 153 19.96 -15.43 24.37
CA LYS A 153 20.73 -14.86 25.50
C LYS A 153 21.03 -15.93 26.55
N GLN A 154 20.02 -16.67 26.99
CA GLN A 154 20.19 -17.75 27.97
C GLN A 154 21.21 -18.80 27.50
N VAL A 155 21.13 -19.24 26.24
CA VAL A 155 22.10 -20.20 25.67
C VAL A 155 23.52 -19.62 25.62
N LYS A 156 23.69 -18.34 25.27
CA LYS A 156 25.01 -17.65 25.30
C LYS A 156 25.58 -17.57 26.71
N ASP A 157 24.76 -17.21 27.70
CA ASP A 157 25.18 -17.10 29.10
C ASP A 157 25.53 -18.47 29.70
N MET A 158 24.74 -19.52 29.38
CA MET A 158 25.05 -20.92 29.73
C MET A 158 26.34 -21.41 29.06
N ALA A 159 26.56 -21.11 27.78
CA ALA A 159 27.78 -21.47 27.06
C ALA A 159 29.02 -20.79 27.69
N LYS A 160 28.92 -19.48 27.99
CA LYS A 160 29.98 -18.74 28.68
C LYS A 160 30.32 -19.34 30.04
N THR A 161 29.29 -19.69 30.82
CA THR A 161 29.44 -20.30 32.16
C THR A 161 30.07 -21.69 32.09
N ARG A 162 29.70 -22.49 31.08
CA ARG A 162 30.31 -23.80 30.83
C ARG A 162 31.78 -23.69 30.46
N VAL A 163 32.13 -22.74 29.59
CA VAL A 163 33.52 -22.50 29.18
C VAL A 163 34.37 -21.99 30.36
N SER A 164 33.86 -21.06 31.17
CA SER A 164 34.60 -20.59 32.36
C SER A 164 34.80 -21.72 33.37
N SER A 165 33.75 -22.50 33.68
CA SER A 165 33.86 -23.63 34.61
C SER A 165 34.83 -24.72 34.11
N GLN A 166 34.90 -24.97 32.80
CA GLN A 166 35.88 -25.89 32.21
C GLN A 166 37.32 -25.33 32.29
N LEU A 167 37.49 -24.02 32.08
CA LEU A 167 38.77 -23.32 32.29
C LEU A 167 39.21 -23.39 33.75
N ASP A 168 38.32 -23.12 34.70
CA ASP A 168 38.60 -23.17 36.14
C ASP A 168 39.01 -24.58 36.57
N GLN A 169 38.31 -25.62 36.07
CA GLN A 169 38.68 -27.02 36.31
C GLN A 169 40.04 -27.40 35.70
N ALA A 170 40.31 -26.99 34.47
CA ALA A 170 41.59 -27.22 33.81
C ALA A 170 42.74 -26.49 34.51
N GLN A 171 42.51 -25.26 34.96
CA GLN A 171 43.47 -24.45 35.70
C GLN A 171 43.75 -25.03 37.09
N ALA A 172 42.72 -25.43 37.84
CA ALA A 172 42.87 -26.10 39.12
C ALA A 172 43.61 -27.46 38.99
N GLY A 173 43.33 -28.21 37.92
CA GLY A 173 44.08 -29.43 37.57
C GLY A 173 45.55 -29.14 37.26
N LEU A 174 45.83 -28.12 36.46
CA LEU A 174 47.19 -27.67 36.15
C LEU A 174 47.94 -27.21 37.41
N ASP A 175 47.30 -26.48 38.31
CA ASP A 175 47.93 -26.00 39.54
C ASP A 175 48.12 -27.11 40.58
N ALA A 176 47.25 -28.12 40.61
CA ALA A 176 47.48 -29.37 41.34
C ALA A 176 48.67 -30.15 40.77
N LEU A 177 48.79 -30.28 39.44
CA LEU A 177 49.94 -30.91 38.78
C LEU A 177 51.24 -30.15 39.05
N LYS A 178 51.26 -28.82 38.96
CA LYS A 178 52.41 -27.99 39.36
C LYS A 178 52.79 -28.19 40.82
N THR A 179 51.80 -28.26 41.71
CA THR A 179 52.03 -28.51 43.14
C THR A 179 52.60 -29.90 43.38
N ASN A 180 52.16 -30.92 42.64
CA ASN A 180 52.71 -32.27 42.71
C ASN A 180 54.14 -32.33 42.17
N LEU A 181 54.39 -31.72 41.01
CA LEU A 181 55.73 -31.57 40.42
C LEU A 181 56.68 -30.84 41.38
N LYS A 182 56.19 -29.81 42.09
CA LYS A 182 56.97 -29.14 43.14
C LYS A 182 57.31 -30.10 44.28
N LYS A 183 56.35 -30.87 44.81
CA LYS A 183 56.63 -31.88 45.86
C LYS A 183 57.65 -32.93 45.42
N ILE A 184 57.59 -33.38 44.16
CA ILE A 184 58.55 -34.33 43.59
C ILE A 184 59.95 -33.71 43.50
N LYS A 185 60.05 -32.44 43.08
CA LYS A 185 61.32 -31.69 42.96
C LYS A 185 61.93 -31.29 44.31
N ASP A 186 61.11 -30.87 45.26
CA ASP A 186 61.54 -30.49 46.61
C ASP A 186 62.04 -31.72 47.41
N GLY A 187 61.67 -32.94 46.96
CA GLY A 187 62.26 -34.19 47.43
C GLY A 187 61.81 -34.59 48.84
N ALA A 188 62.72 -35.24 49.56
CA ALA A 188 62.46 -35.67 50.93
C ALA A 188 62.45 -34.47 51.88
N ARG A 189 61.49 -34.46 52.81
CA ARG A 189 61.30 -33.35 53.75
C ARG A 189 62.47 -33.26 54.74
N PRO A 190 62.88 -32.04 55.19
CA PRO A 190 63.97 -31.89 56.14
C PRO A 190 63.79 -32.68 57.44
N GLU A 191 62.56 -32.82 57.93
CA GLU A 191 62.23 -33.62 59.12
C GLU A 191 62.48 -35.12 58.91
N GLU A 192 62.24 -35.59 57.69
CA GLU A 192 62.36 -37.00 57.28
C GLU A 192 63.83 -37.37 57.03
N ILE A 193 64.59 -36.47 56.40
CA ILE A 193 66.06 -36.56 56.32
C ILE A 193 66.65 -36.60 57.74
N LYS A 194 66.26 -35.67 58.62
CA LYS A 194 66.75 -35.59 60.00
C LYS A 194 66.42 -36.84 60.84
N GLN A 195 65.25 -37.44 60.63
CA GLN A 195 64.89 -38.71 61.29
C GLN A 195 65.84 -39.84 60.86
N ILE A 196 66.22 -39.89 59.59
CA ILE A 196 67.14 -40.91 59.07
C ILE A 196 68.59 -40.61 59.49
N GLU A 197 69.00 -39.34 59.54
CA GLU A 197 70.30 -38.93 60.11
C GLU A 197 70.45 -39.40 61.56
N LEU A 198 69.43 -39.21 62.40
CA LEU A 198 69.41 -39.71 63.78
C LEU A 198 69.48 -41.25 63.84
N ALA A 199 68.86 -41.96 62.90
CA ALA A 199 68.97 -43.43 62.81
C ALA A 199 70.38 -43.89 62.37
N VAL A 200 71.03 -43.16 61.45
CA VAL A 200 72.43 -43.37 61.06
C VAL A 200 73.36 -43.10 62.25
N GLU A 201 73.11 -42.05 63.03
CA GLU A 201 73.90 -41.70 64.21
C GLU A 201 73.75 -42.74 65.33
N GLN A 202 72.54 -43.23 65.57
CA GLN A 202 72.29 -44.36 66.48
C GLN A 202 73.01 -45.64 66.03
N ALA A 203 72.93 -45.98 64.73
CA ALA A 203 73.61 -47.15 64.18
C ALA A 203 75.15 -47.00 64.22
N LYS A 204 75.66 -45.78 64.01
CA LYS A 204 77.09 -45.45 64.16
C LYS A 204 77.55 -45.67 65.59
N ALA A 205 76.82 -45.14 66.59
CA ALA A 205 77.16 -45.33 68.00
C ALA A 205 77.12 -46.82 68.40
N GLY A 206 76.16 -47.59 67.89
CA GLY A 206 76.09 -49.04 68.07
C GLY A 206 77.29 -49.78 67.47
N LYS A 207 77.71 -49.40 66.25
CA LYS A 207 78.93 -49.91 65.61
C LYS A 207 80.18 -49.56 66.42
N GLU A 208 80.37 -48.29 66.76
CA GLU A 208 81.56 -47.76 67.43
C GLU A 208 81.77 -48.42 68.81
N SER A 209 80.68 -48.70 69.53
CA SER A 209 80.67 -49.51 70.74
C SER A 209 81.11 -50.97 70.47
N ALA A 210 80.54 -51.62 69.45
CA ALA A 210 80.87 -53.00 69.09
C ALA A 210 82.31 -53.18 68.57
N ASP A 211 82.84 -52.21 67.83
CA ASP A 211 84.23 -52.16 67.37
C ASP A 211 85.19 -51.97 68.56
N THR A 212 84.86 -51.08 69.51
CA THR A 212 85.64 -50.88 70.74
C THR A 212 85.67 -52.14 71.61
N ASP A 213 84.55 -52.84 71.74
CA ASP A 213 84.48 -54.12 72.45
C ASP A 213 85.27 -55.21 71.72
N LEU A 214 85.25 -55.24 70.38
CA LEU A 214 86.07 -56.15 69.58
C LEU A 214 87.57 -55.89 69.82
N GLU A 215 88.04 -54.65 69.75
CA GLU A 215 89.45 -54.31 70.02
C GLU A 215 89.89 -54.71 71.44
N ARG A 216 89.04 -54.48 72.45
CA ARG A 216 89.32 -54.86 73.84
C ARG A 216 89.43 -56.39 73.98
N MET A 217 88.53 -57.13 73.35
CA MET A 217 88.51 -58.59 73.42
C MET A 217 89.62 -59.22 72.56
N GLU A 218 90.02 -58.62 71.43
CA GLU A 218 91.17 -59.09 70.65
C GLU A 218 92.50 -58.98 71.42
N LYS A 219 92.67 -57.95 72.26
CA LYS A 219 93.84 -57.85 73.16
C LYS A 219 93.84 -58.97 74.19
N LEU A 220 92.72 -59.15 74.90
CA LEU A 220 92.56 -60.23 75.88
C LEU A 220 92.70 -61.64 75.26
N TYR A 221 92.32 -61.83 73.99
CA TYR A 221 92.54 -63.08 73.28
C TYR A 221 94.03 -63.31 72.96
N LYS A 222 94.76 -62.28 72.52
CA LYS A 222 96.21 -62.33 72.30
C LYS A 222 96.99 -62.59 73.61
N GLU A 223 96.46 -62.13 74.73
CA GLU A 223 96.96 -62.39 76.09
C GLU A 223 96.51 -63.75 76.67
N GLY A 224 95.70 -64.53 75.95
CA GLY A 224 95.24 -65.87 76.35
C GLY A 224 94.10 -65.89 77.38
N ALA A 225 93.52 -64.73 77.73
CA ALA A 225 92.53 -64.59 78.80
C ALA A 225 91.08 -64.95 78.39
N ILE A 226 90.79 -65.13 77.09
CA ILE A 226 89.45 -65.52 76.60
C ILE A 226 89.52 -66.61 75.51
N SER A 227 88.41 -67.32 75.30
CA SER A 227 88.32 -68.40 74.31
C SER A 227 88.17 -67.91 72.87
N LYS A 228 88.57 -68.75 71.89
CA LYS A 228 88.35 -68.46 70.47
C LYS A 228 86.85 -68.29 70.12
N GLN A 229 85.99 -69.11 70.70
CA GLN A 229 84.54 -69.02 70.51
C GLN A 229 83.97 -67.68 71.00
N THR A 230 84.55 -67.12 72.07
CA THR A 230 84.18 -65.80 72.59
C THR A 230 84.51 -64.69 71.58
N ILE A 231 85.75 -64.67 71.06
CA ILE A 231 86.16 -63.60 70.13
C ILE A 231 85.48 -63.71 68.76
N ASP A 232 85.25 -64.92 68.24
CA ASP A 232 84.50 -65.13 66.99
C ASP A 232 83.04 -64.65 67.13
N GLY A 233 82.43 -64.80 68.31
CA GLY A 233 81.10 -64.24 68.63
C GLY A 233 81.08 -62.71 68.67
N ILE A 234 82.12 -62.07 69.24
CA ILE A 234 82.24 -60.59 69.26
C ILE A 234 82.50 -60.04 67.85
N ARG A 235 83.37 -60.67 67.06
CA ARG A 235 83.61 -60.30 65.65
C ARG A 235 82.34 -60.40 64.81
N THR A 236 81.52 -61.43 65.04
CA THR A 236 80.20 -61.56 64.40
C THR A 236 79.29 -60.38 64.78
N ARG A 237 79.26 -59.98 66.06
CA ARG A 237 78.47 -58.83 66.54
C ARG A 237 78.92 -57.50 65.92
N ALA A 238 80.22 -57.24 65.85
CA ALA A 238 80.78 -56.06 65.18
C ALA A 238 80.45 -56.04 63.68
N THR A 239 80.54 -57.20 63.01
CA THR A 239 80.16 -57.33 61.59
C THR A 239 78.68 -56.98 61.36
N VAL A 240 77.78 -57.45 62.23
CA VAL A 240 76.34 -57.10 62.17
C VAL A 240 76.11 -55.62 62.43
N ALA A 241 76.77 -55.02 63.44
CA ALA A 241 76.63 -53.60 63.74
C ALA A 241 77.15 -52.71 62.59
N ASN A 242 78.27 -53.08 61.96
CA ASN A 242 78.77 -52.39 60.77
C ASN A 242 77.82 -52.53 59.56
N ALA A 243 77.22 -53.70 59.35
CA ALA A 243 76.21 -53.89 58.31
C ALA A 243 74.95 -53.05 58.55
N GLN A 244 74.51 -52.91 59.81
CA GLN A 244 73.39 -52.03 60.20
C GLN A 244 73.71 -50.55 59.94
N TYR A 245 74.92 -50.09 60.27
CA TYR A 245 75.37 -48.73 59.98
C TYR A 245 75.41 -48.43 58.47
N GLU A 246 76.03 -49.30 57.66
CA GLU A 246 76.09 -49.06 56.20
C GLU A 246 74.71 -49.17 55.54
N ALA A 247 73.80 -50.02 56.04
CA ALA A 247 72.41 -50.05 55.59
C ALA A 247 71.67 -48.73 55.88
N ALA A 248 71.76 -48.20 57.10
CA ALA A 248 71.16 -46.91 57.45
C ALA A 248 71.73 -45.76 56.59
N LYS A 249 73.05 -45.78 56.35
CA LYS A 249 73.75 -44.78 55.53
C LYS A 249 73.40 -44.86 54.04
N GLN A 250 73.19 -46.05 53.50
CA GLN A 250 72.62 -46.25 52.16
C GLN A 250 71.20 -45.65 52.08
N GLN A 251 70.39 -45.84 53.11
CA GLN A 251 69.03 -45.30 53.17
C GLN A 251 69.01 -43.76 53.25
N LEU A 252 69.90 -43.15 54.04
CA LEU A 252 70.10 -41.69 54.04
C LEU A 252 70.49 -41.18 52.65
N LYS A 253 71.46 -41.83 51.99
CA LYS A 253 71.89 -41.46 50.64
C LYS A 253 70.75 -41.55 49.62
N LEU A 254 69.93 -42.61 49.69
CA LEU A 254 68.80 -42.81 48.78
C LEU A 254 67.76 -41.68 48.94
N VAL A 255 67.49 -41.26 50.17
CA VAL A 255 66.54 -40.18 50.48
C VAL A 255 67.10 -38.80 50.14
N GLN A 256 68.41 -38.56 50.31
CA GLN A 256 69.09 -37.34 49.88
C GLN A 256 69.25 -37.20 48.36
N THR A 257 69.31 -38.30 47.61
CA THR A 257 69.46 -38.27 46.14
C THR A 257 68.16 -37.85 45.44
N GLY A 258 67.01 -37.91 46.14
CA GLY A 258 65.73 -37.37 45.67
C GLY A 258 65.04 -38.22 44.60
N ALA A 259 64.03 -37.62 43.96
CA ALA A 259 63.28 -38.23 42.86
C ALA A 259 64.17 -38.47 41.63
N ARG A 260 63.90 -39.55 40.88
CA ARG A 260 64.67 -39.88 39.68
C ARG A 260 64.28 -38.93 38.55
N ALA A 261 65.16 -38.75 37.57
CA ALA A 261 64.84 -38.00 36.35
C ALA A 261 63.64 -38.60 35.58
N GLU A 262 63.38 -39.90 35.81
CA GLU A 262 62.23 -40.68 35.34
C GLU A 262 60.89 -40.20 35.93
N ASP A 263 60.89 -39.67 37.17
CA ASP A 263 59.68 -39.23 37.89
C ASP A 263 59.26 -37.78 37.55
N ILE A 264 59.99 -37.11 36.66
CA ILE A 264 59.89 -35.66 36.38
C ILE A 264 59.36 -35.37 34.95
N GLN A 265 59.15 -36.41 34.13
CA GLN A 265 58.60 -36.32 32.76
C GLN A 265 57.06 -36.45 32.73
#